data_AF-G2PSS9-F1
#
_entry.id   AF-G2PSS9-F1
#
_cell.length_a   1.000
_cell.length_b   1.000
_cell.length_c   1.000
_cell.angle_alpha   90.00
_cell.angle_beta   90.00
_cell.angle_gamma   90.00
#
_symmetry.space_group_name_H-M   'P 1'
#
loop_
_entity.id
_entity.type
_entity.pdbx_description
1 polymer ?
#
loop_
_entity_poly.entity_id
_entity_poly.type
_entity_poly.pdbx_seq_one_letter_code
_entity_poly.pdbx_strand_id
1 'polypeptide(L)'
;MKKLFSLLSIVGIIAISNCTSVPENHDPILGIWAKTELSTIEGKSAGTVREQWIFNDVYLGRYQRYSDSKLIFYTDFKWSQEKGTYSIIYGDPQVTDITVSLEKAKEPEVLTLDNGSVFATRE
;
A
#
# COMPACT_ATOMS: atom_id res chain seq x y z
N MET A 1 19.71 52.52 9.37
CA MET A 1 20.23 51.40 8.55
C MET A 1 20.10 50.03 9.21
N LYS A 2 20.52 49.82 10.47
CA LYS A 2 20.41 48.51 11.17
C LYS A 2 19.00 47.88 11.18
N LYS A 3 17.94 48.69 11.30
CA LYS A 3 16.54 48.21 11.28
C LYS A 3 16.07 47.73 9.89
N LEU A 4 16.67 48.26 8.81
CA LEU A 4 16.36 47.86 7.44
C LEU A 4 16.94 46.46 7.15
N PHE A 5 18.19 46.24 7.55
CA PHE A 5 18.84 44.93 7.42
C PHE A 5 18.11 43.84 8.21
N SER A 6 17.64 44.16 9.43
CA SER A 6 16.85 43.22 10.23
C SER A 6 15.53 42.83 9.54
N LEU A 7 14.87 43.77 8.86
CA LEU A 7 13.62 43.49 8.14
C LEU A 7 13.88 42.61 6.91
N LEU A 8 14.94 42.90 6.15
CA LEU A 8 15.37 42.07 5.02
C LEU A 8 15.76 40.65 5.46
N SER A 9 16.39 40.50 6.63
CA SER A 9 16.71 39.18 7.17
C SER A 9 15.46 38.36 7.49
N ILE A 10 14.42 38.98 8.07
CA ILE A 10 13.15 38.30 8.38
C ILE A 10 12.42 37.90 7.09
N VAL A 11 12.35 38.79 6.11
CA VAL A 11 11.74 38.50 4.80
C VAL A 11 12.51 37.39 4.06
N GLY A 12 13.85 37.40 4.15
CA GLY A 12 14.70 36.35 3.59
C GLY A 12 14.44 34.99 4.20
N ILE A 13 14.28 34.90 5.53
CA ILE A 13 13.95 33.65 6.23
C ILE A 13 12.58 33.13 5.79
N ILE A 14 11.57 33.99 5.67
CA ILE A 14 10.21 33.60 5.23
C ILE A 14 10.23 33.13 3.76
N ALA A 15 11.02 33.77 2.89
CA ALA A 15 11.11 33.41 1.47
C ALA A 15 11.78 32.04 1.22
N ILE A 16 12.73 31.63 2.08
CA ILE A 16 13.35 30.29 2.02
C ILE A 16 12.57 29.23 2.82
N SER A 17 11.59 29.64 3.62
CA SER A 17 10.69 28.74 4.36
C SER A 17 9.60 28.12 3.46
N ASN A 18 9.92 27.86 2.19
CA ASN A 18 9.05 27.12 1.29
C ASN A 18 9.03 25.66 1.72
N CYS A 19 8.13 25.32 2.65
CA CYS A 19 7.63 23.95 2.75
C CYS A 19 6.90 23.67 1.44
N THR A 20 7.55 23.00 0.50
CA THR A 20 6.90 22.54 -0.72
C THR A 20 5.75 21.61 -0.32
N SER A 21 4.55 21.80 -0.85
CA SER A 21 3.46 20.83 -0.68
C SER A 21 3.95 19.46 -1.12
N VAL A 22 3.74 18.44 -0.28
CA VAL A 22 4.00 17.06 -0.69
C VAL A 22 3.09 16.77 -1.89
N PRO A 23 3.63 16.33 -3.03
CA PRO A 23 2.79 15.98 -4.17
C PRO A 23 1.77 14.91 -3.76
N GLU A 24 0.50 15.15 -4.04
CA GLU A 24 -0.53 14.15 -3.80
C GLU A 24 -0.31 12.98 -4.76
N ASN A 25 -0.34 11.76 -4.21
CA ASN A 25 -0.27 10.54 -4.99
C ASN A 25 -1.70 10.01 -5.17
N HIS A 26 -2.15 9.95 -6.41
CA HIS A 26 -3.47 9.43 -6.77
C HIS A 26 -3.37 8.12 -7.55
N ASP A 27 -2.34 7.31 -7.27
CA ASP A 27 -2.19 6.02 -7.94
C ASP A 27 -3.45 5.17 -7.71
N PRO A 28 -4.00 4.53 -8.76
CA PRO A 28 -5.17 3.70 -8.62
C PRO A 28 -4.97 2.48 -7.70
N ILE A 29 -3.74 2.08 -7.36
CA ILE A 29 -3.52 0.97 -6.43
C ILE A 29 -3.95 1.29 -5.00
N LEU A 30 -4.04 2.59 -4.65
CA LEU A 30 -4.42 3.05 -3.33
C LEU A 30 -5.74 2.44 -2.86
N GLY A 31 -5.83 2.14 -1.56
CA GLY A 31 -6.98 1.49 -0.96
C GLY A 31 -6.68 0.08 -0.45
N ILE A 32 -7.75 -0.71 -0.25
CA ILE A 32 -7.69 -2.03 0.36
C ILE A 32 -7.94 -3.09 -0.72
N TRP A 33 -7.09 -4.10 -0.70
CA TRP A 33 -7.18 -5.30 -1.51
C TRP A 33 -7.24 -6.50 -0.60
N ALA A 34 -8.02 -7.51 -0.98
CA ALA A 34 -8.15 -8.70 -0.17
C ALA A 34 -8.27 -9.99 -0.96
N LYS A 35 -7.93 -11.07 -0.26
CA LYS A 35 -8.10 -12.44 -0.69
C LYS A 35 -8.65 -13.24 0.47
N THR A 36 -9.64 -14.09 0.21
CA THR A 36 -10.19 -15.00 1.21
C THR A 36 -10.07 -16.43 0.71
N GLU A 37 -9.48 -17.29 1.53
CA GLU A 37 -9.37 -18.73 1.29
C GLU A 37 -10.17 -19.50 2.34
N LEU A 38 -10.85 -20.55 1.89
CA LEU A 38 -11.52 -21.51 2.77
C LEU A 38 -10.53 -22.65 3.10
N SER A 39 -10.28 -22.89 4.38
CA SER A 39 -9.52 -24.06 4.82
C SER A 39 -10.48 -25.22 5.08
N THR A 40 -10.60 -26.13 4.12
CA THR A 40 -11.36 -27.37 4.31
C THR A 40 -10.50 -28.37 5.08
N ILE A 41 -10.87 -28.66 6.32
CA ILE A 41 -10.32 -29.79 7.08
C ILE A 41 -11.40 -30.87 7.11
N GLU A 42 -11.09 -32.06 6.58
CA GLU A 42 -12.00 -33.21 6.57
C GLU A 42 -12.55 -33.46 7.99
N GLY A 43 -13.87 -33.26 8.16
CA GLY A 43 -14.59 -33.56 9.40
C GLY A 43 -14.69 -32.43 10.44
N LYS A 44 -14.24 -31.20 10.16
CA LYS A 44 -14.44 -30.03 11.05
C LYS A 44 -14.94 -28.80 10.28
N SER A 45 -15.48 -27.81 10.99
CA SER A 45 -15.93 -26.54 10.41
C SER A 45 -14.80 -25.92 9.58
N ALA A 46 -15.08 -25.58 8.33
CA ALA A 46 -14.13 -24.91 7.45
C ALA A 46 -13.68 -23.59 8.10
N GLY A 47 -12.38 -23.42 8.29
CA GLY A 47 -11.81 -22.16 8.75
C GLY A 47 -11.74 -21.16 7.60
N THR A 48 -11.61 -19.89 7.93
CA THR A 48 -11.42 -18.82 6.94
C THR A 48 -10.07 -18.16 7.15
N VAL A 49 -9.26 -18.11 6.09
CA VAL A 49 -8.04 -17.30 6.07
C VAL A 49 -8.31 -16.10 5.16
N ARG A 50 -8.11 -14.90 5.69
CA ARG A 50 -8.25 -13.66 4.92
C ARG A 50 -6.95 -12.89 4.96
N GLU A 51 -6.51 -12.43 3.80
CA GLU A 51 -5.33 -11.60 3.62
C GLU A 51 -5.76 -10.24 3.08
N GLN A 52 -5.15 -9.17 3.59
CA GLN A 52 -5.41 -7.80 3.16
C GLN A 52 -4.10 -7.07 2.85
N TRP A 53 -4.12 -6.23 1.81
CA TRP A 53 -3.07 -5.30 1.44
C TRP A 53 -3.65 -3.89 1.39
N ILE A 54 -3.13 -3.01 2.24
CA ILE A 54 -3.61 -1.65 2.40
C ILE A 54 -2.53 -0.72 1.86
N PHE A 55 -2.76 -0.10 0.70
CA PHE A 55 -1.82 0.82 0.06
C PHE A 55 -2.13 2.27 0.44
N ASN A 56 -1.11 3.01 0.87
CA ASN A 56 -1.21 4.45 1.13
C ASN A 56 -0.44 5.28 0.11
N ASP A 57 -0.68 6.59 0.12
CA ASP A 57 -0.16 7.59 -0.82
C ASP A 57 1.34 7.88 -0.69
N VAL A 58 2.01 7.38 0.34
CA VAL A 58 3.44 7.62 0.63
C VAL A 58 4.34 6.43 0.30
N TYR A 59 3.96 5.58 -0.66
CA TYR A 59 4.73 4.41 -1.10
C TYR A 59 4.97 3.36 0.00
N LEU A 60 4.08 3.36 1.00
CA LEU A 60 4.03 2.40 2.08
C LEU A 60 2.67 1.72 2.10
N GLY A 61 2.60 0.62 2.84
CA GLY A 61 1.35 -0.07 3.06
C GLY A 61 1.45 -1.08 4.19
N ARG A 62 0.35 -1.75 4.45
CA ARG A 62 0.25 -2.79 5.46
C ARG A 62 -0.38 -4.04 4.91
N TYR A 63 0.29 -5.16 5.15
CA TYR A 63 -0.23 -6.48 4.94
C TYR A 63 -0.77 -7.04 6.26
N GLN A 64 -1.93 -7.68 6.21
CA GLN A 64 -2.58 -8.29 7.36
C GLN A 64 -3.13 -9.66 6.99
N ARG A 65 -2.94 -10.64 7.88
CA ARG A 65 -3.50 -11.98 7.77
C ARG A 65 -4.41 -12.27 8.96
N TYR A 66 -5.60 -12.75 8.66
CA TYR A 66 -6.65 -13.10 9.60
C TYR A 66 -6.95 -14.60 9.51
N SER A 67 -7.23 -15.21 10.66
CA SER A 67 -7.80 -16.55 10.77
C SER A 67 -9.10 -16.42 11.55
N ASP A 68 -10.22 -16.81 10.95
CA ASP A 68 -11.56 -16.72 11.54
C ASP A 68 -11.85 -15.33 12.10
N SER A 69 -11.60 -14.30 11.28
CA SER A 69 -11.73 -12.87 11.61
C SER A 69 -10.79 -12.34 12.69
N LYS A 70 -9.90 -13.17 13.25
CA LYS A 70 -8.86 -12.73 14.19
C LYS A 70 -7.58 -12.40 13.46
N LEU A 71 -7.03 -11.19 13.69
CA LEU A 71 -5.70 -10.83 13.18
C LEU A 71 -4.64 -11.75 13.81
N ILE A 72 -3.91 -12.48 12.97
CA ILE A 72 -2.87 -13.42 13.40
C ILE A 72 -1.46 -12.99 13.01
N PHE A 73 -1.35 -12.11 12.00
CA PHE A 73 -0.07 -11.59 11.54
C PHE A 73 -0.27 -10.27 10.81
N TYR A 74 0.71 -9.37 10.90
CA TYR A 74 0.79 -8.19 10.05
C TYR A 74 2.25 -7.80 9.83
N THR A 75 2.53 -7.18 8.69
CA THR A 75 3.80 -6.49 8.45
C THR A 75 3.55 -5.28 7.56
N ASP A 76 4.37 -4.25 7.70
CA ASP A 76 4.36 -3.11 6.79
C ASP A 76 5.16 -3.47 5.52
N PHE A 77 4.83 -2.84 4.40
CA PHE A 77 5.56 -3.02 3.14
C PHE A 77 5.85 -1.67 2.49
N LYS A 78 6.89 -1.63 1.67
CA LYS A 78 7.14 -0.58 0.69
C LYS A 78 6.54 -1.00 -0.63
N TRP A 79 6.09 -0.04 -1.43
CA TRP A 79 5.66 -0.33 -2.79
C TRP A 79 6.18 0.69 -3.78
N SER A 80 6.37 0.25 -5.03
CA SER A 80 6.75 1.10 -6.16
C SER A 80 6.00 0.67 -7.40
N GLN A 81 5.82 1.60 -8.33
CA GLN A 81 5.16 1.36 -9.60
C GLN A 81 6.12 1.61 -10.75
N GLU A 82 6.13 0.69 -11.72
CA GLU A 82 6.77 0.87 -13.01
C GLU A 82 5.86 0.33 -14.12
N LYS A 83 5.42 1.20 -15.04
CA LYS A 83 4.66 0.82 -16.26
C LYS A 83 3.40 -0.04 -16.00
N GLY A 84 2.72 0.19 -14.88
CA GLY A 84 1.49 -0.53 -14.50
C GLY A 84 1.73 -1.80 -13.69
N THR A 85 3.00 -2.12 -13.43
CA THR A 85 3.43 -3.21 -12.56
C THR A 85 3.87 -2.64 -11.22
N TYR A 86 3.48 -3.31 -10.14
CA TYR A 86 3.73 -2.89 -8.77
C TYR A 86 4.61 -3.90 -8.06
N SER A 87 5.69 -3.43 -7.46
CA SER A 87 6.54 -4.23 -6.58
C SER A 87 6.15 -3.95 -5.14
N ILE A 88 5.90 -5.01 -4.37
CA ILE A 88 5.59 -4.97 -2.94
C ILE A 88 6.74 -5.64 -2.20
N ILE A 89 7.44 -4.87 -1.37
CA ILE A 89 8.60 -5.32 -0.60
C ILE A 89 8.24 -5.30 0.87
N TYR A 90 8.16 -6.48 1.49
CA TYR A 90 7.72 -6.61 2.87
C TYR A 90 8.84 -6.29 3.86
N GLY A 91 8.49 -5.67 4.99
CA GLY A 91 9.44 -5.41 6.06
C GLY A 91 9.82 -6.66 6.87
N ASP A 92 9.02 -7.73 6.78
CA ASP A 92 9.28 -9.00 7.43
C ASP A 92 9.87 -10.01 6.43
N PRO A 93 11.08 -10.56 6.66
CA PRO A 93 11.73 -11.49 5.75
C PRO A 93 11.04 -12.85 5.62
N GLN A 94 10.04 -13.15 6.46
CA GLN A 94 9.21 -14.35 6.33
C GLN A 94 8.14 -14.22 5.24
N VAL A 95 7.89 -13.01 4.75
CA VAL A 95 6.94 -12.73 3.67
C VAL A 95 7.71 -12.49 2.38
N THR A 96 7.41 -13.28 1.36
CA THR A 96 8.07 -13.14 0.05
C THR A 96 7.58 -11.90 -0.66
N ASP A 97 8.51 -11.04 -1.06
CA ASP A 97 8.26 -9.90 -1.96
C ASP A 97 7.52 -10.35 -3.22
N ILE A 98 6.66 -9.49 -3.74
CA ILE A 98 5.78 -9.86 -4.85
C ILE A 98 5.60 -8.74 -5.84
N THR A 99 5.42 -9.13 -7.10
CA THR A 99 5.09 -8.26 -8.21
C THR A 99 3.67 -8.54 -8.65
N VAL A 100 2.87 -7.48 -8.84
CA VAL A 100 1.46 -7.58 -9.26
C VAL A 100 1.14 -6.55 -10.33
N SER A 101 0.12 -6.83 -11.15
CA SER A 101 -0.41 -5.89 -12.13
C SER A 101 -1.87 -5.56 -11.83
N LEU A 102 -2.27 -4.31 -12.06
CA LEU A 102 -3.63 -3.84 -11.84
C LEU A 102 -4.50 -4.01 -13.10
N GLU A 103 -5.59 -4.76 -12.98
CA GLU A 103 -6.61 -4.91 -14.02
C GLU A 103 -7.87 -4.10 -13.70
N LYS A 104 -7.93 -2.86 -14.21
CA LYS A 104 -9.05 -1.93 -13.99
C LYS A 104 -10.35 -2.26 -14.72
N ALA A 105 -10.32 -3.15 -15.71
CA ALA A 105 -11.48 -3.45 -16.55
C ALA A 105 -12.43 -4.50 -15.93
N LYS A 106 -12.11 -5.02 -14.74
CA LYS A 106 -12.90 -6.01 -14.01
C LYS A 106 -13.67 -5.33 -12.89
N GLU A 107 -14.84 -5.89 -12.57
CA GLU A 107 -15.69 -5.47 -11.45
C GLU A 107 -15.92 -6.69 -10.53
N PRO A 108 -15.32 -6.72 -9.32
CA PRO A 108 -14.38 -5.74 -8.78
C PRO A 108 -13.03 -5.74 -9.51
N GLU A 109 -12.28 -4.64 -9.42
CA GLU A 109 -10.91 -4.58 -9.93
C GLU A 109 -10.05 -5.66 -9.24
N VAL A 110 -9.01 -6.15 -9.94
CA VAL A 110 -8.14 -7.20 -9.42
C VAL A 110 -6.66 -6.86 -9.58
N LEU A 111 -5.87 -7.33 -8.62
CA LEU A 111 -4.42 -7.49 -8.76
C LEU A 111 -4.15 -8.90 -9.29
N THR A 112 -3.29 -9.03 -10.28
CA THR A 112 -2.88 -10.31 -10.86
C THR A 112 -1.38 -10.54 -10.76
N LEU A 113 -1.00 -11.81 -10.66
CA LEU A 113 0.38 -12.26 -10.76
C LEU A 113 0.80 -12.39 -12.24
N ASP A 114 2.10 -12.52 -12.50
CA ASP A 114 2.66 -12.67 -13.84
C ASP A 114 2.09 -13.85 -14.64
N ASN A 115 1.59 -14.89 -13.94
CA ASN A 115 0.93 -16.04 -14.55
C ASN A 115 -0.57 -15.81 -14.86
N GLY A 116 -1.07 -14.59 -14.64
CA GLY A 116 -2.47 -14.19 -14.85
C GLY A 116 -3.44 -14.62 -13.75
N SER A 117 -2.98 -15.31 -12.71
CA SER A 117 -3.84 -15.68 -11.58
C SER A 117 -4.19 -14.46 -10.72
N VAL A 118 -5.39 -14.47 -10.14
CA VAL A 118 -5.85 -13.41 -9.25
C VAL A 118 -5.09 -13.49 -7.94
N PHE A 119 -4.41 -12.39 -7.61
CA PHE A 119 -3.72 -12.22 -6.33
C PHE A 119 -4.67 -11.70 -5.25
N ALA A 120 -5.37 -10.60 -5.53
CA ALA A 120 -6.33 -9.99 -4.61
C ALA A 120 -7.40 -9.18 -5.39
N THR A 121 -8.56 -8.99 -4.78
CA THR A 121 -9.68 -8.20 -5.31
C THR A 121 -9.84 -6.91 -4.51
N ARG A 122 -10.28 -5.84 -5.17
CA ARG A 122 -10.60 -4.56 -4.53
C ARG A 122 -11.72 -4.74 -3.49
N GLU A 123 -11.59 -4.06 -2.34
CA GLU A 123 -12.68 -3.87 -1.38
C GLU A 123 -13.47 -2.58 -1.63
#